data_AF-A0A923RAC1-F1
#
_entry.id   AF-A0A923RAC1-F1
#
_cell.length_a   1.000
_cell.length_b   1.000
_cell.length_c   1.000
_cell.angle_alpha   90.00
_cell.angle_beta   90.00
_cell.angle_gamma   90.00
#
_symmetry.space_group_name_H-M   'P 1'
#
loop_
_entity.id
_entity.type
_entity.pdbx_description
1 polymer ?
#
loop_
_entity_poly.entity_id
_entity_poly.type
_entity_poly.pdbx_seq_one_letter_code
_entity_poly.pdbx_strand_id
1 'polypeptide(L)' 'MKIKNIRTIFGPNIYHHKPVLIMTLDLETLAEVASSDLDGFKERLLNLLPGLHQHRCSPGYPGGFSERLERGT' A
#
# COMPACT_ATOMS: atom_id res chain seq x y z
N MET A 1 -6.18 9.31 -9.19
CA MET A 1 -6.80 8.53 -8.11
C MET A 1 -7.91 9.33 -7.42
N LYS A 2 -9.06 8.70 -7.13
CA LYS A 2 -10.24 9.34 -6.52
C LYS A 2 -10.92 8.43 -5.49
N ILE A 3 -11.19 8.95 -4.30
CA ILE A 3 -12.00 8.24 -3.29
C ILE A 3 -13.47 8.29 -3.72
N LYS A 4 -14.09 7.12 -3.97
CA LYS A 4 -15.51 7.01 -4.35
C LYS A 4 -16.42 6.96 -3.12
N ASN A 5 -15.99 6.25 -2.09
CA ASN A 5 -16.76 6.07 -0.86
C ASN A 5 -15.81 5.77 0.31
N ILE A 6 -16.18 6.24 1.49
CA ILE A 6 -15.51 5.92 2.74
C ILE A 6 -16.58 5.73 3.81
N ARG A 7 -16.51 4.62 4.54
CA ARG A 7 -17.45 4.35 5.64
C ARG A 7 -16.77 3.57 6.76
N THR A 8 -17.31 3.72 7.96
CA THR A 8 -16.85 2.99 9.15
C THR A 8 -17.84 1.89 9.47
N ILE A 9 -17.34 0.70 9.79
CA ILE A 9 -18.13 -0.35 10.44
C ILE A 9 -17.70 -0.41 11.90
N PHE A 10 -18.67 -0.23 12.80
CA PHE A 10 -18.45 -0.32 14.24
C PHE A 10 -18.62 -1.75 14.73
N GLY A 11 -17.88 -2.11 15.79
CA GLY A 11 -17.95 -3.44 16.42
C GLY A 11 -17.35 -4.58 15.57
N PRO A 12 -17.49 -5.83 16.05
CA PRO A 12 -17.05 -7.02 15.32
C PRO A 12 -17.76 -7.18 13.97
N ASN A 13 -17.01 -7.48 12.91
CA ASN A 13 -17.52 -7.64 11.55
C ASN A 13 -16.73 -8.70 10.77
N ILE A 14 -17.13 -8.98 9.52
CA ILE A 14 -16.54 -10.05 8.68
C ILE A 14 -15.05 -9.85 8.37
N TYR A 15 -14.54 -8.61 8.46
CA TYR A 15 -13.14 -8.30 8.16
C TYR A 15 -12.26 -8.32 9.40
N HIS A 16 -12.78 -7.84 10.53
CA HIS A 16 -12.03 -7.77 11.78
C HIS A 16 -12.98 -7.68 13.00
N HIS A 17 -12.52 -8.16 14.16
CA HIS A 17 -13.29 -8.10 15.42
C HIS A 17 -13.31 -6.70 16.09
N LYS A 18 -12.62 -5.71 15.50
CA LYS A 18 -12.56 -4.30 15.94
C LYS A 18 -13.15 -3.41 14.84
N PRO A 19 -13.48 -2.13 15.15
CA PRO A 19 -13.96 -1.20 14.13
C PRO A 19 -13.00 -1.10 12.94
N VAL A 20 -13.55 -1.05 11.73
CA VAL A 20 -12.79 -0.93 10.48
C VAL A 20 -13.28 0.25 9.67
N LEU A 21 -12.35 0.86 8.93
CA LEU A 21 -12.65 1.85 7.90
C LEU A 21 -12.55 1.15 6.53
N ILE A 22 -13.62 1.25 5.74
CA ILE A 22 -13.69 0.70 4.38
C ILE A 22 -13.68 1.87 3.41
N MET A 23 -12.79 1.79 2.43
CA MET A 23 -12.65 2.77 1.36
C MET A 23 -12.79 2.09 0.01
N THR A 24 -13.60 2.67 -0.88
CA THR A 24 -13.60 2.36 -2.30
C THR A 24 -12.79 3.42 -3.02
N LEU A 25 -11.70 3.00 -3.65
CA LEU A 25 -10.72 3.87 -4.30
C LEU A 25 -10.70 3.56 -5.80
N ASP A 26 -10.84 4.61 -6.60
CA ASP A 26 -10.66 4.57 -8.05
C ASP A 26 -9.21 4.98 -8.35
N LEU A 27 -8.41 4.07 -8.89
CA LEU A 27 -7.01 4.36 -9.22
C LEU A 27 -6.89 5.28 -10.45
N GLU A 28 -7.96 5.42 -11.24
CA GLU A 28 -7.99 6.17 -12.49
C GLU A 28 -6.85 5.72 -13.41
N THR A 29 -6.00 6.64 -13.88
CA THR A 29 -4.89 6.34 -14.80
C THR A 29 -3.78 5.49 -14.17
N LEU A 30 -3.83 5.22 -12.87
CA LEU A 30 -2.81 4.43 -12.16
C LEU A 30 -3.15 2.93 -12.08
N ALA A 31 -4.30 2.49 -12.61
CA ALA A 31 -4.75 1.10 -12.46
C ALA A 31 -3.79 0.06 -13.10
N GLU A 32 -3.09 0.44 -14.16
CA GLU A 32 -2.13 -0.43 -14.89
C GLU A 32 -0.70 0.11 -14.84
N VAL A 33 -0.40 0.96 -13.85
CA VAL A 33 0.93 1.55 -13.67
C VAL A 33 1.61 0.85 -12.50
N ALA A 34 2.69 0.13 -12.77
CA ALA A 34 3.47 -0.54 -11.75
C ALA A 34 4.36 0.45 -11.00
N SER A 35 4.75 0.11 -9.77
CA SER A 35 5.69 0.93 -8.99
C SER A 35 7.05 1.16 -9.69
N SER A 36 7.47 0.24 -10.57
CA SER A 36 8.68 0.35 -11.38
C SER A 36 8.55 1.35 -12.53
N ASP A 37 7.33 1.66 -12.97
CA ASP A 37 7.06 2.63 -14.04
C ASP A 37 7.10 4.07 -13.50
N LEU A 38 7.14 4.24 -12.18
CA LEU A 38 7.14 5.52 -11.50
C LEU A 38 8.58 5.88 -11.07
N ASP A 39 9.24 6.70 -11.89
CA ASP A 39 10.61 7.16 -11.63
C ASP A 39 10.79 7.70 -10.22
N GLY A 40 11.78 7.16 -9.49
CA GLY A 40 12.15 7.56 -8.13
C GLY A 40 11.10 7.29 -7.05
N PHE A 41 10.06 6.49 -7.34
CA PHE A 41 8.98 6.22 -6.39
C PHE A 41 9.47 5.51 -5.13
N LYS A 42 10.31 4.49 -5.30
CA LYS A 42 10.93 3.71 -4.22
C LYS A 42 11.68 4.62 -3.25
N GLU A 43 12.59 5.46 -3.76
CA GLU A 43 13.42 6.37 -2.98
C GLU A 43 12.56 7.40 -2.24
N ARG A 44 11.58 8.00 -2.93
CA ARG A 44 10.66 8.95 -2.30
C ARG A 44 9.88 8.31 -1.15
N LEU A 45 9.34 7.11 -1.36
CA LEU A 45 8.54 6.42 -0.34
C LEU A 45 9.39 6.04 0.88
N LEU A 46 10.59 5.49 0.66
CA LEU A 46 11.48 5.07 1.74
C LEU A 46 12.03 6.27 2.53
N ASN A 47 12.30 7.38 1.86
CA ASN A 47 12.68 8.63 2.53
C ASN A 47 11.55 9.21 3.38
N LEU A 48 10.30 9.13 2.91
CA LEU A 48 9.12 9.58 3.66
C LEU A 48 8.80 8.67 4.84
N LEU A 49 9.04 7.36 4.69
CA LEU A 49 8.69 6.34 5.68
C LEU A 49 9.90 5.42 5.93
N PRO A 50 10.92 5.90 6.67
CA PRO A 50 12.18 5.17 6.86
C PRO A 50 12.00 3.81 7.57
N GLY A 51 10.94 3.65 8.37
CA GLY A 51 10.59 2.36 8.99
C GLY A 51 10.31 1.24 7.97
N LEU A 52 9.98 1.57 6.72
CA LEU A 52 9.73 0.59 5.66
C LEU A 52 10.99 -0.16 5.21
N HIS A 53 12.19 0.38 5.47
CA HIS A 53 13.44 -0.36 5.20
C HIS A 53 13.52 -1.68 5.97
N GLN A 54 12.99 -1.71 7.19
CA GLN A 54 12.99 -2.90 8.04
C GLN A 54 11.72 -3.75 7.87
N HIS A 55 10.75 -3.28 7.08
CA HIS A 55 9.49 -3.97 6.89
C HIS A 55 9.72 -5.29 6.15
N ARG A 56 9.24 -6.37 6.77
CA ARG A 56 9.24 -7.71 6.20
C ARG A 56 7.92 -7.90 5.46
N CYS A 57 7.99 -7.78 4.13
CA CYS A 57 6.86 -8.13 3.28
C CYS A 57 6.77 -9.67 3.14
N SER A 58 5.98 -10.17 2.18
CA SER A 58 5.85 -11.60 1.87
C SER A 58 7.17 -12.40 1.76
N PRO A 59 8.32 -11.83 1.31
CA PRO A 59 9.59 -12.56 1.30
C PRO A 59 10.14 -12.93 2.70
N GLY A 60 9.63 -12.32 3.77
CA GLY A 60 9.95 -12.69 5.16
C GLY A 60 11.26 -12.11 5.72
N TYR A 61 12.06 -11.41 4.91
CA TYR A 61 13.31 -10.75 5.32
C TYR A 61 13.24 -9.21 5.18
N PRO A 62 14.05 -8.46 5.96
CA PRO A 62 14.15 -7.00 5.85
C PRO A 62 14.61 -6.58 4.44
N GLY A 63 14.00 -5.53 3.88
CA GLY A 63 14.28 -5.08 2.51
C GLY A 63 13.44 -5.75 1.42
N GLY A 64 12.76 -6.87 1.71
CA GLY A 64 11.90 -7.56 0.73
C GLY A 64 10.71 -6.71 0.23
N PHE A 65 10.32 -5.66 0.97
CA PHE A 65 9.36 -4.66 0.47
C PHE A 65 9.98 -3.77 -0.62
N SER A 66 11.20 -3.29 -0.41
CA SER A 66 11.93 -2.44 -1.37
C SER A 66 12.16 -3.18 -2.69
N GLU A 67 12.54 -4.46 -2.62
CA GLU A 67 12.73 -5.30 -3.81
C GLU A 67 11.44 -5.46 -4.63
N ARG A 68 10.27 -5.57 -3.97
CA ARG A 68 8.98 -5.64 -4.66
C ARG A 68 8.65 -4.36 -5.40
N LEU A 69 8.93 -3.20 -4.81
CA LEU A 69 8.71 -1.92 -5.46
C LEU A 69 9.56 -1.77 -6.73
N GLU A 70 10.81 -2.24 -6.66
CA GLU A 70 11.75 -2.20 -7.78
C GLU A 70 11.35 -3.15 -8.92
N ARG A 71 10.79 -4.32 -8.60
CA ARG A 71 10.26 -5.26 -9.60
C ARG A 71 8.96 -4.80 -10.26
N GLY A 72 8.21 -3.90 -9.61
CA GLY A 72 6.84 -3.58 -9.97
C GLY A 72 5.84 -4.43 -9.18
N THR A 73 4.84 -3.75 -8.61
CA THR A 73 3.72 -4.35 -7.87
C THR A 73 2.41 -3.62 -8.15
#